data_AF-A0A7K0MIF6-F1
#
_entry.id   AF-A0A7K0MIF6-F1
#
_cell.length_a   1.000
_cell.length_b   1.000
_cell.length_c   1.000
_cell.angle_alpha   90.00
_cell.angle_beta   90.00
_cell.angle_gamma   90.00
#
_symmetry.space_group_name_H-M   'P 1'
#
loop_
_entity.id
_entity.type
_entity.pdbx_description
1 polymer ?
#
loop_
_entity_poly.entity_id
_entity_poly.type
_entity_poly.pdbx_seq_one_letter_code
_entity_poly.pdbx_strand_id
1 'polypeptide(L)' 'ITQYLRPTNRHHPVERWVKPEEFVELAAEATAIGFLGVMSGPLVRSSYRAGRLYKQAMDARVKNG' A
#
# COMPACT_ATOMS: atom_id res chain seq x y z
N ILE A 1 0.56 0.95 -1.47
CA ILE A 1 1.75 0.41 -2.19
C ILE A 1 1.34 -0.91 -2.84
N THR A 2 1.69 -1.13 -4.11
CA THR A 2 1.21 -2.28 -4.90
C THR A 2 2.27 -2.79 -5.90
N GLN A 3 2.11 -4.04 -6.35
CA GLN A 3 2.90 -4.60 -7.45
C GLN A 3 2.29 -4.19 -8.79
N TYR A 4 3.16 -3.78 -9.72
CA TYR A 4 2.78 -3.63 -11.11
C TYR A 4 2.52 -5.01 -11.75
N LEU A 5 1.32 -5.20 -12.28
CA LEU A 5 0.99 -6.34 -13.14
C LEU A 5 0.85 -5.83 -14.56
N ARG A 6 1.77 -6.27 -15.42
CA ARG A 6 1.76 -5.93 -16.84
C ARG A 6 0.49 -6.48 -17.51
N PRO A 7 -0.40 -5.64 -18.08
CA PRO A 7 -1.64 -6.13 -18.68
C PRO A 7 -1.41 -6.93 -19.97
N THR A 8 -0.51 -6.45 -20.83
CA THR A 8 -0.16 -7.08 -22.11
C THR A 8 1.29 -6.79 -22.49
N ASN A 9 1.81 -7.50 -23.49
CA ASN A 9 3.17 -7.33 -24.00
C ASN A 9 3.45 -5.96 -24.65
N ARG A 10 2.43 -5.11 -24.84
CA ARG A 10 2.60 -3.73 -25.33
C ARG A 10 2.86 -2.72 -24.21
N HIS A 11 2.60 -3.10 -22.96
CA HIS A 11 2.85 -2.24 -21.81
C HIS A 11 4.28 -2.41 -21.30
N HIS A 12 4.69 -1.52 -20.41
CA HIS A 12 5.99 -1.58 -19.75
C HIS A 12 6.28 -2.99 -19.21
N PRO A 13 7.50 -3.53 -19.40
CA PRO A 13 7.86 -4.81 -18.81
C PRO A 13 7.83 -4.74 -17.27
N VAL A 14 7.60 -5.89 -16.62
CA VAL A 14 7.83 -5.99 -15.17
C VAL A 14 9.34 -6.08 -14.98
N GLU A 15 9.95 -5.05 -14.40
CA GLU A 15 11.39 -5.05 -14.11
C GLU A 15 11.72 -5.82 -12.83
N ARG A 16 10.78 -5.85 -11.89
CA ARG A 16 10.97 -6.45 -10.57
C ARG A 16 9.67 -6.98 -10.00
N TRP A 17 9.76 -8.16 -9.40
CA TRP A 17 8.76 -8.70 -8.50
C TRP A 17 9.19 -8.41 -7.07
N VAL A 18 8.44 -7.55 -6.39
CA VAL A 18 8.71 -7.17 -5.00
C VAL A 18 8.35 -8.33 -4.08
N LYS A 19 9.24 -8.70 -3.16
CA LYS A 19 8.96 -9.82 -2.25
C LYS A 19 7.88 -9.42 -1.23
N PRO A 20 7.09 -10.37 -0.70
CA PRO A 20 6.08 -10.06 0.32
C PRO A 20 6.64 -9.31 1.54
N GLU A 21 7.85 -9.63 1.97
CA GLU A 21 8.49 -9.03 3.15
C GLU A 21 8.79 -7.55 2.94
N GLU A 22 9.18 -7.17 1.72
CA GLU A 22 9.47 -5.77 1.38
C GLU A 22 8.20 -4.90 1.43
N PHE A 23 7.03 -5.47 1.10
CA PHE A 23 5.77 -4.74 1.29
C PHE A 23 5.48 -4.47 2.77
N VAL A 24 5.90 -5.36 3.68
CA VAL A 24 5.78 -5.17 5.13
C VAL A 24 6.72 -4.06 5.60
N GLU A 25 7.97 -4.09 5.16
CA GLU A 25 8.97 -3.05 5.48
C GLU A 25 8.52 -1.67 5.01
N LEU A 26 8.07 -1.56 3.76
CA LEU A 26 7.54 -0.31 3.21
C LEU A 26 6.29 0.19 3.94
N ALA A 27 5.46 -0.72 4.44
CA ALA A 27 4.29 -0.32 5.24
C ALA A 27 4.71 0.24 6.61
N ALA A 28 5.71 -0.36 7.24
CA ALA A 28 6.25 0.10 8.50
C ALA A 28 6.94 1.46 8.34
N GLU A 29 7.72 1.65 7.28
CA GLU A 29 8.38 2.91 6.95
C GLU A 29 7.35 4.03 6.70
N ALA A 30 6.32 3.78 5.88
CA ALA A 30 5.27 4.77 5.64
C ALA A 30 4.53 5.15 6.94
N THR A 31 4.31 4.18 7.83
CA THR A 31 3.70 4.45 9.14
C THR A 31 4.63 5.30 10.00
N ALA A 32 5.93 5.02 10.02
CA ALA A 32 6.93 5.78 10.76
C ALA A 32 7.09 7.22 10.24
N ILE A 33 6.92 7.46 8.94
CA ILE A 33 6.91 8.79 8.32
C ILE A 33 5.65 9.60 8.69
N GLY A 34 4.59 8.94 9.20
CA GLY A 34 3.39 9.60 9.72
C GLY A 34 2.14 9.46 8.85
N PHE A 35 2.13 8.55 7.86
CA PHE A 35 0.88 8.25 7.15
C PHE A 35 -0.13 7.60 8.10
N LEU A 36 -1.31 8.21 8.22
CA LEU A 36 -2.36 7.75 9.15
C LEU A 36 -3.05 6.45 8.73
N GLY A 37 -2.92 6.06 7.46
CA GLY A 37 -3.45 4.81 6.93
C GLY A 37 -2.56 4.30 5.80
N VAL A 38 -2.13 3.04 5.92
CA VAL A 38 -1.25 2.42 4.94
C VAL A 38 -1.80 1.05 4.54
N MET A 39 -1.87 0.80 3.23
CA MET A 39 -2.05 -0.55 2.67
C MET A 39 -0.93 -0.84 1.69
N SER A 40 -0.29 -1.98 1.90
CA SER A 40 0.89 -2.42 1.15
C SER A 40 0.77 -3.91 0.88
N GLY A 41 0.99 -4.32 -0.38
CA GLY A 41 0.96 -5.73 -0.77
C GLY A 41 0.79 -5.91 -2.28
N PRO A 42 1.12 -7.11 -2.81
CA PRO A 42 1.21 -7.33 -4.26
C PRO A 42 -0.13 -7.12 -4.99
N LEU A 43 -1.25 -7.46 -4.35
CA LEU A 43 -2.59 -7.36 -4.95
C LEU A 43 -3.40 -6.16 -4.46
N VAL A 44 -2.81 -5.27 -3.65
CA VAL A 44 -3.47 -4.03 -3.25
C VAL A 44 -3.79 -3.20 -4.50
N ARG A 45 -4.92 -2.52 -4.52
CA ARG A 45 -5.28 -1.55 -5.57
C ARG A 45 -5.75 -0.26 -4.91
N SER A 46 -5.82 0.82 -5.67
CA SER A 46 -6.20 2.14 -5.16
C SER A 46 -7.50 2.14 -4.38
N SER A 47 -8.51 1.37 -4.82
CA SER A 47 -9.81 1.25 -4.14
C SER A 47 -9.93 0.03 -3.23
N TYR A 48 -8.94 -0.88 -3.21
CA TYR A 48 -9.02 -2.11 -2.43
C TYR A 48 -9.15 -1.77 -0.94
N ARG A 49 -10.28 -2.17 -0.32
CA ARG A 49 -10.58 -1.91 1.10
C ARG A 49 -10.47 -0.43 1.51
N ALA A 50 -10.74 0.50 0.59
CA ALA A 50 -10.64 1.94 0.84
C ALA A 50 -11.46 2.42 2.06
N GLY A 51 -12.65 1.87 2.28
CA GLY A 51 -13.47 2.20 3.46
C GLY A 51 -12.80 1.80 4.79
N ARG A 52 -12.11 0.65 4.83
CA ARG A 52 -11.34 0.23 6.00
C ARG A 52 -10.13 1.14 6.22
N LEU A 53 -9.42 1.48 5.14
CA LEU A 53 -8.28 2.40 5.19
C LEU A 53 -8.69 3.77 5.73
N TYR A 54 -9.81 4.31 5.24
CA TYR A 54 -10.36 5.58 5.70
C TYR A 54 -10.67 5.52 7.20
N LYS A 55 -11.37 4.47 7.64
CA LYS A 55 -11.65 4.27 9.07
C LYS A 55 -10.37 4.23 9.91
N GLN A 56 -9.36 3.46 9.49
CA GLN A 56 -8.07 3.41 10.18
C GLN A 56 -7.41 4.80 10.30
N ALA A 57 -7.43 5.58 9.21
CA ALA A 57 -6.86 6.92 9.21
C ALA A 57 -7.62 7.89 10.15
N MET A 58 -8.95 7.78 10.20
CA MET A 58 -9.76 8.57 11.13
C MET A 58 -9.50 8.16 12.58
N ASP A 59 -9.45 6.87 12.87
CA ASP A 59 -9.15 6.35 14.21
C ASP A 59 -7.74 6.80 14.67
N ALA A 60 -6.74 6.77 13.78
CA ALA A 60 -5.39 7.26 14.05
C ALA A 60 -5.38 8.78 14.28
N ARG A 61 -6.13 9.55 13.50
CA ARG A 61 -6.25 11.00 13.67
C ARG A 61 -6.84 11.37 15.03
N VAL A 62 -7.88 10.66 15.48
CA VAL A 62 -8.52 10.89 16.79
C VAL A 62 -7.57 10.54 17.94
N LYS A 63 -6.71 9.52 17.80
CA LYS A 63 -5.72 9.17 18.85
C LYS A 63 -4.57 10.17 18.97
N ASN A 64 -4.25 10.88 17.90
CA ASN A 64 -3.10 11.79 17.82
C ASN A 64 -3.46 13.25 18.15
N GLY A 65 -4.75 13.57 18.35
CA GLY A 65 -5.23 14.89 18.75
C GLY A 65 -5.76 14.86 20.17
#